data_AF-A0A3L6P7P3-F1
#
_entry.id   AF-A0A3L6P7P3-F1
#
_cell.length_a   1.000
_cell.length_b   1.000
_cell.length_c   1.000
_cell.angle_alpha   90.00
_cell.angle_beta   90.00
_cell.angle_gamma   90.00
#
_symmetry.space_group_name_H-M   'P 1'
#
loop_
_entity.id
_entity.type
_entity.pdbx_description
1 polymer ?
#
loop_
_entity_poly.entity_id
_entity_poly.type
_entity_poly.pdbx_seq_one_letter_code
_entity_poly.pdbx_strand_id
1 'polypeptide(L)'
;MGFTNIVARPSRNGSELSKQEMDEGVEILHEKCRKYRPESVCVVGKSIWESIWRVRHGKPVGKAFKYGWQDESENMGVIEGEWEGSKVFVSSSTSGLAATLSPAEKERIWAEIGTWAQKRRAERELEAKEESK
;
A
#
# COMPACT_ATOMS: atom_id res chain seq x y z
N MET A 1 -8.78 10.91 1.61
CA MET A 1 -7.99 9.83 0.98
C MET A 1 -6.98 10.50 0.06
N GLY A 2 -5.73 10.06 0.04
CA GLY A 2 -4.69 10.59 -0.84
C GLY A 2 -4.26 9.55 -1.88
N PHE A 3 -3.62 10.00 -2.95
CA PHE A 3 -3.12 9.14 -4.03
C PHE A 3 -1.68 9.53 -4.38
N THR A 4 -0.85 8.53 -4.68
CA THR A 4 0.51 8.70 -5.21
C THR A 4 0.87 7.49 -6.07
N ASN A 5 1.88 7.63 -6.93
CA ASN A 5 2.45 6.54 -7.71
C ASN A 5 3.88 6.24 -7.25
N ILE A 6 4.32 5.00 -7.51
CA ILE A 6 5.70 4.55 -7.29
C ILE A 6 6.66 5.19 -8.29
N VAL A 7 6.24 5.38 -9.54
CA VAL A 7 6.99 6.09 -10.59
C VAL A 7 6.26 7.38 -10.94
N ALA A 8 7.00 8.50 -11.05
CA ALA A 8 6.44 9.81 -11.38
C ALA A 8 6.19 10.00 -12.89
N ARG A 9 6.98 9.33 -13.73
CA ARG A 9 6.86 9.39 -15.19
C ARG A 9 5.55 8.75 -15.66
N PRO A 10 4.78 9.40 -16.55
CA PRO A 10 3.63 8.77 -17.20
C PRO A 10 4.05 7.55 -18.05
N SER A 11 3.27 6.48 -18.00
CA SER A 11 3.36 5.33 -18.91
C SER A 11 1.97 4.89 -19.34
N ARG A 12 1.84 4.26 -20.51
CA ARG A 12 0.54 3.79 -21.02
C ARG A 12 0.02 2.61 -20.20
N ASN A 13 0.93 1.78 -19.69
CA ASN A 13 0.62 0.70 -18.77
C ASN A 13 1.84 0.36 -17.89
N GLY A 14 1.64 -0.50 -16.89
CA GLY A 14 2.69 -0.91 -15.96
C GLY A 14 3.79 -1.79 -16.59
N SER A 15 3.57 -2.37 -17.78
CA SER A 15 4.59 -3.20 -18.45
C SER A 15 5.69 -2.37 -19.13
N GLU A 16 5.48 -1.07 -19.27
CA GLU A 16 6.47 -0.11 -19.79
C GLU A 16 7.43 0.42 -18.70
N LEU A 17 7.25 -0.02 -17.45
CA LEU A 17 8.12 0.33 -16.33
C LEU A 17 9.13 -0.79 -16.11
N SER A 18 10.42 -0.46 -16.15
CA SER A 18 11.46 -1.41 -15.77
C SER A 18 11.37 -1.73 -14.27
N LYS A 19 11.90 -2.90 -13.88
CA LYS A 19 12.01 -3.26 -12.46
C LYS A 19 12.85 -2.24 -11.69
N GLN A 20 13.92 -1.76 -12.31
CA GLN A 20 14.79 -0.75 -11.75
C GLN A 20 14.05 0.58 -11.51
N GLU A 21 13.28 1.09 -12.49
CA GLU A 21 12.48 2.31 -12.31
C GLU A 21 11.48 2.18 -11.14
N MET A 22 10.85 1.00 -10.98
CA MET A 22 9.96 0.77 -9.83
C MET A 22 10.74 0.73 -8.52
N ASP A 23 11.89 0.03 -8.49
CA ASP A 23 12.72 -0.15 -7.31
C ASP A 23 13.31 1.19 -6.83
N GLU A 24 13.72 2.07 -7.74
CA GLU A 24 14.16 3.45 -7.45
C GLU A 24 13.03 4.31 -6.84
N GLY A 25 11.77 4.02 -7.19
CA GLY A 25 10.60 4.71 -6.65
C GLY A 25 10.24 4.35 -5.21
N VAL A 26 10.79 3.26 -4.67
CA VAL A 26 10.42 2.75 -3.32
C VAL A 26 10.81 3.74 -2.23
N GLU A 27 12.02 4.29 -2.25
CA GLU A 27 12.44 5.22 -1.19
C GLU A 27 11.60 6.51 -1.21
N ILE A 28 11.24 7.01 -2.38
CA ILE A 28 10.34 8.17 -2.53
C ILE A 28 8.97 7.89 -1.89
N LEU A 29 8.45 6.67 -1.99
CA LEU A 29 7.23 6.29 -1.27
C LEU A 29 7.43 6.28 0.25
N HIS A 30 8.57 5.77 0.75
CA HIS A 30 8.90 5.81 2.17
C HIS A 30 9.01 7.26 2.69
N GLU A 31 9.67 8.15 1.96
CA GLU A 31 9.76 9.58 2.31
C GLU A 31 8.38 10.24 2.37
N LYS A 32 7.51 9.95 1.40
CA LYS A 32 6.11 10.43 1.43
C LYS A 32 5.37 9.91 2.67
N CYS A 33 5.57 8.63 3.03
CA CYS A 33 4.97 8.08 4.24
C CYS A 33 5.51 8.82 5.48
N ARG A 34 6.83 9.02 5.61
CA ARG A 34 7.45 9.78 6.72
C ARG A 34 6.90 11.20 6.83
N LYS A 35 6.69 11.88 5.70
CA LYS A 35 6.21 13.25 5.62
C LYS A 35 4.73 13.39 5.99
N TYR A 36 3.87 12.55 5.41
CA TYR A 36 2.42 12.69 5.54
C TYR A 36 1.81 11.81 6.62
N ARG A 37 2.59 10.87 7.17
CA ARG A 37 2.22 9.91 8.21
C ARG A 37 0.81 9.34 8.06
N PRO A 38 0.44 8.79 6.88
CA PRO A 38 -0.88 8.21 6.73
C PRO A 38 -1.01 6.99 7.65
N GLU A 39 -2.21 6.75 8.17
CA GLU A 39 -2.46 5.61 9.04
C GLU A 39 -2.23 4.27 8.30
N SER A 40 -2.57 4.23 7.01
CA SER A 40 -2.33 3.08 6.14
C SER A 40 -2.01 3.47 4.71
N VAL A 41 -1.34 2.56 4.01
CA VAL A 41 -1.01 2.62 2.59
C VAL A 41 -1.61 1.39 1.90
N CYS A 42 -2.45 1.64 0.89
CA CYS A 42 -2.98 0.59 0.02
C CYS A 42 -2.12 0.50 -1.26
N VAL A 43 -1.33 -0.57 -1.38
CA VAL A 43 -0.52 -0.87 -2.55
C VAL A 43 -1.42 -1.53 -3.60
N VAL A 44 -1.66 -0.83 -4.72
CA VAL A 44 -2.61 -1.26 -5.75
C VAL A 44 -1.89 -2.07 -6.83
N GLY A 45 -1.83 -3.38 -6.62
CA GLY A 45 -1.28 -4.33 -7.59
C GLY A 45 0.00 -5.01 -7.13
N LYS A 46 0.10 -6.31 -7.44
CA LYS A 46 1.18 -7.19 -7.04
C LYS A 46 2.58 -6.72 -7.47
N SER A 47 2.74 -6.21 -8.68
CA SER A 47 4.06 -5.82 -9.20
C SER A 47 4.71 -4.68 -8.40
N ILE A 48 3.90 -3.75 -7.88
CA ILE A 48 4.36 -2.66 -7.01
C ILE A 48 4.84 -3.24 -5.67
N TRP A 49 4.06 -4.17 -5.09
CA TRP A 49 4.47 -4.86 -3.87
C TRP A 49 5.74 -5.68 -4.05
N GLU A 50 5.90 -6.38 -5.18
CA GLU A 50 7.12 -7.11 -5.49
C GLU A 50 8.36 -6.21 -5.59
N SER A 51 8.18 -4.95 -6.02
CA SER A 51 9.24 -3.95 -6.04
C SER A 51 9.62 -3.50 -4.63
N ILE A 52 8.64 -3.11 -3.82
CA ILE A 52 8.84 -2.75 -2.40
C ILE A 52 9.56 -3.91 -1.67
N TRP A 53 9.08 -5.14 -1.86
CA TRP A 53 9.67 -6.32 -1.24
C TRP A 53 11.12 -6.55 -1.68
N ARG A 54 11.42 -6.47 -2.98
CA ARG A 54 12.80 -6.65 -3.47
C ARG A 54 13.76 -5.64 -2.87
N VAL A 55 13.37 -4.37 -2.83
CA VAL A 55 14.22 -3.30 -2.28
C VAL A 55 14.48 -3.52 -0.80
N ARG A 56 13.46 -3.94 -0.04
CA ARG A 56 13.58 -4.15 1.42
C ARG A 56 14.30 -5.44 1.81
N HIS A 57 14.06 -6.53 1.07
CA HIS A 57 14.51 -7.87 1.45
C HIS A 57 15.64 -8.42 0.58
N GLY A 58 16.02 -7.72 -0.50
CA GLY A 58 17.07 -8.14 -1.44
C GLY A 58 16.74 -9.39 -2.28
N LYS A 59 15.49 -9.88 -2.23
CA LYS A 59 15.05 -11.11 -2.91
C LYS A 59 13.61 -11.02 -3.38
N PRO A 60 13.14 -11.86 -4.33
CA PRO A 60 11.74 -11.90 -4.72
C PRO A 60 10.82 -12.36 -3.57
N VAL A 61 9.56 -11.88 -3.56
CA VAL A 61 8.55 -12.24 -2.54
C VAL A 61 8.20 -13.73 -2.55
N GLY A 62 8.16 -14.35 -3.74
CA GLY A 62 7.88 -15.79 -3.89
C GLY A 62 6.62 -16.24 -3.16
N LYS A 63 6.75 -17.27 -2.34
CA LYS A 63 5.65 -17.88 -1.57
C LYS A 63 5.13 -17.02 -0.42
N ALA A 64 5.85 -15.97 -0.02
CA ALA A 64 5.40 -15.06 1.03
C ALA A 64 4.31 -14.10 0.54
N PHE A 65 4.02 -14.06 -0.77
CA PHE A 65 3.03 -13.16 -1.32
C PHE A 65 1.63 -13.48 -0.82
N LYS A 66 0.95 -12.48 -0.25
CA LYS A 66 -0.48 -12.49 0.05
C LYS A 66 -1.10 -11.13 -0.26
N TYR A 67 -2.35 -11.14 -0.72
CA TYR A 67 -3.20 -9.95 -0.66
C TYR A 67 -3.64 -9.71 0.79
N GLY A 68 -4.10 -8.50 1.09
CA GLY A 68 -4.57 -8.13 2.42
C GLY A 68 -3.52 -7.35 3.22
N TRP A 69 -3.74 -7.29 4.54
CA TRP A 69 -2.81 -6.68 5.48
C TRP A 69 -1.48 -7.44 5.56
N GLN A 70 -0.40 -6.68 5.51
CA GLN A 70 0.95 -7.19 5.71
C GLN A 70 1.34 -7.08 7.19
N ASP A 71 2.38 -7.82 7.58
CA ASP A 71 2.90 -7.80 8.94
C ASP A 71 3.49 -6.43 9.30
N GLU A 72 3.51 -6.08 10.59
CA GLU A 72 3.98 -4.76 11.04
C GLU A 72 5.45 -4.48 10.67
N SER A 73 6.25 -5.55 10.52
CA SER A 73 7.61 -5.44 9.99
C SER A 73 7.65 -4.80 8.61
N GLU A 74 6.55 -4.86 7.86
CA GLU A 74 6.40 -4.33 6.51
C GLU A 74 5.81 -2.91 6.47
N ASN A 75 5.60 -2.25 7.61
CA ASN A 75 5.13 -0.86 7.64
C ASN A 75 6.03 0.07 6.81
N MET A 76 5.42 1.07 6.17
CA MET A 76 6.12 2.01 5.29
C MET A 76 6.46 3.32 5.98
N GLY A 77 7.67 3.81 5.75
CA GLY A 77 8.15 5.06 6.32
C GLY A 77 8.50 5.01 7.80
N VAL A 78 8.80 3.83 8.37
CA VAL A 78 9.27 3.70 9.76
C VAL A 78 10.41 4.70 10.05
N ILE A 79 10.33 5.34 11.22
CA ILE A 79 11.39 6.16 11.81
C ILE A 79 11.64 5.59 13.21
N GLU A 80 12.80 4.98 13.42
CA GLU A 80 13.13 4.30 14.68
C GLU A 80 13.00 5.24 15.88
N GLY A 81 12.26 4.81 16.90
CA GLY A 81 12.01 5.59 18.12
C GLY A 81 11.04 6.77 17.97
N GLU A 82 10.54 7.05 16.75
CA GLU A 82 9.66 8.20 16.49
C GLU A 82 8.31 7.79 15.90
N TRP A 83 8.31 6.90 14.90
CA TRP A 83 7.10 6.54 14.17
C TRP A 83 7.15 5.10 13.64
N GLU A 84 6.14 4.31 14.00
CA GLU A 84 6.01 2.89 13.59
C GLU A 84 5.72 2.68 12.10
N GLY A 85 5.55 3.77 11.34
CA GLY A 85 5.22 3.74 9.93
C GLY A 85 3.74 3.50 9.64
N SER A 86 3.39 3.57 8.36
CA SER A 86 2.04 3.31 7.87
C SER A 86 1.80 1.81 7.70
N LYS A 87 0.64 1.33 8.17
CA LYS A 87 0.20 -0.06 7.94
C LYS A 87 0.05 -0.33 6.45
N VAL A 88 0.56 -1.45 5.96
CA VAL A 88 0.51 -1.78 4.53
C VAL A 88 -0.60 -2.78 4.24
N PHE A 89 -1.42 -2.46 3.25
CA PHE A 89 -2.39 -3.37 2.65
C PHE A 89 -2.04 -3.56 1.17
N VAL A 90 -1.99 -4.81 0.70
CA VAL A 90 -1.74 -5.12 -0.71
C VAL A 90 -3.06 -5.52 -1.36
N SER A 91 -3.49 -4.73 -2.33
CA SER A 91 -4.71 -4.96 -3.10
C SER A 91 -4.43 -5.49 -4.50
N SER A 92 -5.49 -5.97 -5.15
CA SER A 92 -5.47 -6.29 -6.58
C SER A 92 -5.32 -5.04 -7.43
N SER A 93 -4.82 -5.18 -8.66
CA SER A 93 -4.79 -4.07 -9.61
C SER A 93 -6.22 -3.68 -10.01
N THR A 94 -6.47 -2.37 -10.13
CA THR A 94 -7.73 -1.82 -10.67
C THR A 94 -7.80 -1.85 -12.20
N SER A 95 -6.71 -2.24 -12.88
CA SER A 95 -6.67 -2.30 -14.35
C SER A 95 -7.56 -3.42 -14.89
N GLY A 96 -8.35 -3.11 -15.93
CA GLY A 96 -9.11 -4.11 -16.70
C GLY A 96 -8.24 -5.13 -17.43
N LEU A 97 -6.96 -4.82 -17.66
CA LEU A 97 -5.98 -5.74 -18.24
C LEU A 97 -5.51 -6.81 -17.24
N ALA A 98 -5.69 -6.58 -15.94
CA ALA A 98 -5.32 -7.54 -14.91
C ALA A 98 -6.42 -8.62 -14.77
N ALA A 99 -6.28 -9.70 -15.55
CA ALA A 99 -7.26 -10.79 -15.64
C ALA A 99 -6.94 -12.01 -14.74
N THR A 100 -5.95 -11.92 -13.85
CA THR A 100 -5.51 -13.05 -13.01
C THR A 100 -6.45 -13.38 -11.85
N LEU A 101 -7.31 -12.44 -11.45
CA LEU A 101 -8.30 -12.62 -10.39
C LEU A 101 -9.71 -12.46 -10.95
N SER A 102 -10.62 -13.30 -10.49
CA SER A 102 -12.05 -13.15 -10.75
C SER A 102 -12.60 -11.85 -10.13
N PRO A 103 -13.71 -11.32 -10.66
CA PRO A 103 -14.38 -10.16 -10.05
C PRO A 103 -14.70 -10.36 -8.56
N ALA A 104 -15.19 -11.55 -8.17
CA ALA A 104 -15.50 -11.88 -6.78
C ALA A 104 -14.26 -11.91 -5.88
N GLU A 105 -13.10 -12.36 -6.38
CA GLU A 105 -11.85 -12.27 -5.64
C GLU A 105 -11.39 -10.83 -5.45
N LYS A 106 -11.48 -10.01 -6.49
CA LYS A 106 -11.16 -8.58 -6.40
C LYS A 106 -12.07 -7.90 -5.37
N GLU A 107 -13.36 -8.14 -5.45
CA GLU A 107 -14.34 -7.59 -4.51
C GLU A 107 -14.01 -7.97 -3.07
N ARG A 108 -13.73 -9.26 -2.78
CA ARG A 108 -13.34 -9.71 -1.43
C ARG A 108 -12.11 -8.98 -0.90
N ILE A 109 -11.06 -8.83 -1.72
CA ILE A 109 -9.84 -8.12 -1.33
C ILE A 109 -10.15 -6.63 -1.04
N TRP A 110 -10.87 -5.96 -1.94
CA TRP A 110 -11.19 -4.55 -1.77
C TRP A 110 -12.17 -4.28 -0.61
N ALA A 111 -13.08 -5.22 -0.32
CA ALA A 111 -14.01 -5.13 0.79
C ALA A 111 -13.30 -5.13 2.16
N GLU A 112 -12.16 -5.81 2.29
CA GLU A 112 -11.39 -5.87 3.53
C GLU A 112 -10.86 -4.49 3.94
N ILE A 113 -10.14 -3.80 3.05
CA ILE A 113 -9.68 -2.42 3.29
C ILE A 113 -10.85 -1.44 3.38
N GLY A 114 -11.92 -1.65 2.61
CA GLY A 114 -13.13 -0.83 2.66
C GLY A 114 -13.79 -0.86 4.04
N THR A 115 -13.97 -2.06 4.60
CA THR A 115 -14.53 -2.28 5.94
C THR A 115 -13.66 -1.63 7.00
N TRP A 116 -12.34 -1.84 6.94
CA TRP A 116 -11.39 -1.21 7.85
C TRP A 116 -11.46 0.33 7.80
N ALA A 117 -11.52 0.90 6.59
CA ALA A 117 -11.57 2.35 6.42
C ALA A 117 -12.87 2.97 6.96
N GLN A 118 -14.00 2.26 6.86
CA GLN A 118 -15.27 2.70 7.46
C GLN A 118 -15.17 2.68 9.00
N LYS A 119 -14.67 1.58 9.57
CA LYS A 119 -14.45 1.45 11.01
C LYS A 119 -13.58 2.58 11.56
N ARG A 120 -12.41 2.85 10.93
CA ARG A 120 -11.49 3.92 11.35
C ARG A 120 -12.03 5.33 11.20
N ARG A 121 -13.00 5.56 10.31
CA ARG A 121 -13.69 6.86 10.23
C ARG A 121 -14.61 7.05 11.43
N ALA A 122 -15.41 6.03 11.76
CA ALA A 122 -16.30 6.08 12.91
C ALA A 122 -15.54 6.24 14.24
N GLU A 123 -14.42 5.53 14.42
CA GLU A 123 -13.58 5.67 15.62
C GLU A 123 -13.02 7.09 15.77
N ARG A 124 -12.49 7.70 14.70
CA ARG A 124 -12.00 9.08 14.75
C ARG A 124 -13.10 10.11 15.02
N GLU A 125 -14.32 9.87 14.53
CA GLU A 125 -15.47 10.71 14.84
C GLU A 125 -15.90 10.61 16.31
N LEU A 126 -15.67 9.46 16.95
CA LEU A 126 -15.89 9.27 18.39
C LEU A 126 -14.78 9.96 19.19
N GLU A 127 -13.51 9.70 18.86
CA GLU A 127 -12.33 10.33 19.48
C GLU A 127 -12.44 11.86 19.47
N ALA A 128 -12.80 12.46 18.32
CA ALA A 128 -12.95 13.90 18.19
C ALA A 128 -14.11 14.47 19.03
N LYS A 129 -15.19 13.70 19.26
CA LYS A 129 -16.29 14.13 20.14
C LYS A 129 -15.88 14.06 21.61
N GLU A 130 -15.12 13.04 22.00
CA GLU A 130 -14.61 12.89 23.36
C GLU A 130 -13.61 14.01 23.71
N GLU A 131 -12.72 14.38 22.79
CA GLU A 131 -11.76 15.48 22.98
C GLU A 131 -12.43 16.87 23.05
N SER A 132 -13.62 17.03 22.46
CA SER A 132 -14.37 18.29 22.45
C SER A 132 -15.23 18.56 23.69
N LYS A 133 -15.26 17.60 24.63
CA LYS A 133 -16.12 17.62 25.82
C LYS A 133 -15.33 17.97 27.08
#